data_AF-A0A139CI81-F1
#
_entry.id   AF-A0A139CI81-F1
#
_cell.length_a   1.000
_cell.length_b   1.000
_cell.length_c   1.000
_cell.angle_alpha   90.00
_cell.angle_beta   90.00
_cell.angle_gamma   90.00
#
_symmetry.space_group_name_H-M   'P 1'
#
loop_
_entity.id
_entity.type
_entity.pdbx_description
1 polymer ?
#
loop_
_entity_poly.entity_id
_entity_poly.type
_entity_poly.pdbx_seq_one_letter_code
_entity_poly.pdbx_strand_id
1 'polypeptide(L)'
;MFDKKGQIAIDFLLGISLVLIALGFTIQFIPGLFISGSAGESSLDYTAYRTAAVLAEDTGWWENITMNGTDWENHPDGMLRIGLAADDEPRSRLTDTPNLISKKKTEQFLLLNESTIIEKLGLYNDVEDTHFAYGYNISILKNDRYLVLNNTTVHRGLPVPGDREMSGITRIVLIETGTVASFDAKELPVDPYSPGSENTIINITGPLNYELTIEIDNLNISGVDPSFKKLVLDGTNLNEGTDYTAYKVINGTELPLTSTGKIDSGGTVIFRMDPGLFSGSHTYQLQIDMKDITFTNTAPPIPEYSEQQEILYEPAYLEVVVWQ
;
A
#
# COMPACT_ATOMS: atom_id res chain seq x y z
N MET A 1 35.90 28.05 61.50
CA MET A 1 34.46 27.92 61.74
C MET A 1 33.77 28.84 60.74
N PHE A 2 33.32 28.30 59.61
CA PHE A 2 32.65 29.11 58.58
C PHE A 2 31.36 29.69 59.18
N ASP A 3 31.19 31.01 59.06
CA ASP A 3 30.04 31.71 59.61
C ASP A 3 28.77 31.25 58.87
N LYS A 4 27.88 30.58 59.62
CA LYS A 4 26.63 30.02 59.09
C LYS A 4 25.77 31.10 58.42
N LYS A 5 25.89 32.37 58.84
CA LYS A 5 25.16 33.49 58.21
C LYS A 5 25.70 33.82 56.82
N GLY A 6 27.02 33.73 56.61
CA GLY A 6 27.64 33.93 55.31
C GLY A 6 27.30 32.82 54.32
N GLN A 7 27.24 31.56 54.79
CA GLN A 7 26.84 30.43 53.96
C GLN A 7 25.38 30.54 53.49
N ILE A 8 24.46 30.90 54.40
CA ILE A 8 23.04 31.12 54.05
C ILE A 8 22.88 32.25 53.01
N ALA A 9 23.68 33.32 53.12
CA ALA A 9 23.65 34.41 52.15
C ALA A 9 24.16 33.98 50.77
N ILE A 10 25.20 33.14 50.71
CA ILE A 10 25.74 32.58 49.46
C ILE A 10 24.75 31.60 48.82
N ASP A 11 24.15 30.71 49.61
CA ASP A 11 23.17 29.74 49.12
C ASP A 11 21.90 30.43 48.58
N PHE A 12 21.46 31.52 49.23
CA PHE A 12 20.36 32.34 48.74
C PHE A 12 20.71 33.06 47.43
N LEU A 13 21.93 33.60 47.33
CA LEU A 13 22.38 34.33 46.14
C LEU A 13 22.58 33.38 44.94
N LEU A 14 23.07 32.16 45.18
CA LEU A 14 23.11 31.11 44.17
C LEU A 14 21.70 30.66 43.76
N GLY A 15 20.81 30.44 44.72
CA GLY A 15 19.43 30.04 44.46
C GLY A 15 18.68 31.07 43.60
N ILE A 16 18.77 32.35 43.94
CA ILE A 16 18.10 33.41 43.17
C ILE A 16 18.75 33.61 41.79
N SER A 17 20.07 33.42 41.67
CA SER A 17 20.75 33.48 40.37
C SER A 17 20.29 32.35 39.44
N LEU A 18 20.11 31.14 39.98
CA LEU A 18 19.63 29.99 39.21
C LEU A 18 18.18 30.21 38.75
N VAL A 19 17.33 30.76 39.61
CA VAL A 19 15.95 31.15 39.27
C VAL A 19 15.93 32.23 38.18
N LEU A 20 16.79 33.26 38.27
CA LEU A 20 16.85 34.33 37.28
C LEU A 20 17.37 33.86 35.93
N ILE A 21 18.35 32.94 35.90
CA ILE A 21 18.83 32.32 34.66
C ILE A 21 17.72 31.48 34.02
N ALA A 22 17.04 30.63 34.81
CA ALA A 22 15.93 29.82 34.33
C ALA A 22 14.78 30.70 33.79
N LEU A 23 14.43 31.77 34.50
CA LEU A 23 13.43 32.73 34.06
C LEU A 23 13.84 33.45 32.76
N GLY A 24 15.13 33.80 32.62
CA GLY A 24 15.68 34.38 31.41
C GLY A 24 15.53 33.47 30.19
N PHE A 25 15.81 32.17 30.35
CA PHE A 25 15.56 31.17 29.29
C PHE A 25 14.06 31.05 28.99
N THR A 26 13.20 30.97 29.99
CA THR A 26 11.73 30.88 29.78
C THR A 26 11.20 32.09 29.01
N ILE A 27 11.66 33.31 29.31
CA ILE A 27 11.25 34.53 28.60
C ILE A 27 11.66 34.51 27.13
N GLN A 28 12.79 33.89 26.78
CA GLN A 28 13.20 33.73 25.37
C GLN A 28 12.27 32.80 24.58
N PHE A 29 11.57 31.88 25.25
CA PHE A 29 10.58 31.01 24.62
C PHE A 29 9.19 31.65 24.50
N ILE A 30 8.90 32.74 25.23
CA ILE A 30 7.61 33.43 25.16
C ILE A 30 7.28 33.94 23.74
N PRO A 31 8.21 34.58 23.00
CA PRO A 31 7.98 34.91 21.59
C PRO A 31 7.63 33.68 20.74
N GLY A 32 8.25 32.52 21.00
CA GLY A 32 7.93 31.26 20.33
C GLY A 32 6.52 30.73 20.60
N LEU A 33 5.91 31.08 21.74
CA LEU A 33 4.51 30.78 22.06
C LEU A 33 3.53 31.71 21.35
N PHE A 34 3.97 32.91 20.97
CA PHE A 34 3.18 33.89 20.20
C PHE A 34 3.50 33.91 18.71
N ILE A 35 4.52 33.16 18.26
CA ILE A 35 4.55 32.61 16.91
C ILE A 35 3.47 31.53 16.88
N SER A 36 2.22 31.96 16.86
CA SER A 36 1.18 31.21 16.19
C SER A 36 1.73 30.84 14.81
N GLY A 37 1.63 29.59 14.39
CA GLY A 37 1.99 29.15 13.03
C GLY A 37 1.10 29.80 11.98
N SER A 38 1.15 31.12 11.85
CA SER A 38 0.25 31.94 11.03
C SER A 38 0.94 33.25 10.62
N ALA A 39 2.14 33.13 10.07
CA ALA A 39 2.78 34.19 9.30
C ALA A 39 3.34 33.60 8.00
N GLY A 40 2.46 32.94 7.21
CA GLY A 40 2.81 32.49 5.86
C GLY A 40 2.03 31.31 5.30
N GLU A 41 1.46 30.42 6.12
CA GLU A 41 0.69 29.28 5.58
C GLU A 41 -0.67 29.76 5.06
N SER A 42 -0.83 29.66 3.75
CA SER A 42 -2.06 29.94 3.05
C SER A 42 -3.13 28.92 3.47
N SER A 43 -4.41 29.28 3.40
CA SER A 43 -5.51 28.31 3.59
C SER A 43 -5.41 27.08 2.66
N LEU A 44 -4.67 27.23 1.56
CA LEU A 44 -4.36 26.16 0.62
C LEU A 44 -3.35 25.15 1.21
N ASP A 45 -2.33 25.58 1.93
CA ASP A 45 -1.34 24.69 2.56
C ASP A 45 -1.99 23.73 3.57
N TYR A 46 -2.85 24.29 4.44
CA TYR A 46 -3.60 23.48 5.39
C TYR A 46 -4.55 22.50 4.69
N THR A 47 -5.20 22.95 3.61
CA THR A 47 -6.14 22.12 2.85
C THR A 47 -5.44 20.98 2.12
N ALA A 48 -4.30 21.24 1.48
CA ALA A 48 -3.46 20.23 0.84
C ALA A 48 -3.00 19.19 1.87
N TYR A 49 -2.42 19.65 2.98
CA TYR A 49 -1.92 18.79 4.05
C TYR A 49 -3.02 17.90 4.64
N ARG A 50 -4.15 18.50 5.04
CA ARG A 50 -5.29 17.77 5.62
C ARG A 50 -5.82 16.73 4.66
N THR A 51 -5.97 17.09 3.39
CA THR A 51 -6.50 16.19 2.35
C THR A 51 -5.56 14.99 2.15
N ALA A 52 -4.26 15.23 2.02
CA ALA A 52 -3.29 14.15 1.88
C ALA A 52 -3.20 13.26 3.13
N ALA A 53 -3.29 13.86 4.33
CA ALA A 53 -3.32 13.10 5.58
C ALA A 53 -4.58 12.24 5.69
N VAL A 54 -5.76 12.81 5.41
CA VAL A 54 -7.03 12.07 5.40
C VAL A 54 -6.97 10.89 4.43
N LEU A 55 -6.48 11.10 3.21
CA LEU A 55 -6.41 10.03 2.21
C LEU A 55 -5.40 8.95 2.59
N ALA A 56 -4.25 9.31 3.16
CA ALA A 56 -3.17 8.36 3.44
C ALA A 56 -3.25 7.66 4.80
N GLU A 57 -3.84 8.29 5.81
CA GLU A 57 -3.82 7.82 7.20
C GLU A 57 -5.21 7.41 7.72
N ASP A 58 -6.30 7.87 7.09
CA ASP A 58 -7.64 7.49 7.51
C ASP A 58 -8.15 6.31 6.69
N THR A 59 -8.82 5.38 7.35
CA THR A 59 -9.51 4.27 6.71
C THR A 59 -10.82 4.70 6.06
N GLY A 60 -11.32 5.89 6.37
CA GLY A 60 -12.65 6.34 6.02
C GLY A 60 -13.69 5.80 6.99
N TRP A 61 -14.92 6.28 6.83
CA TRP A 61 -16.02 5.89 7.70
C TRP A 61 -17.35 6.04 7.00
N TRP A 62 -18.23 5.07 7.20
CA TRP A 62 -19.61 5.15 6.79
C TRP A 62 -20.53 4.77 7.96
N GLU A 63 -21.76 5.26 7.90
CA GLU A 63 -22.77 4.94 8.89
C GLU A 63 -24.16 4.93 8.25
N ASN A 64 -25.00 4.02 8.72
CA ASN A 64 -26.44 4.06 8.53
C ASN A 64 -27.15 3.90 9.89
N ILE A 65 -28.48 3.82 9.88
CA ILE A 65 -29.30 3.75 11.11
C ILE A 65 -28.94 2.55 11.99
N THR A 66 -28.41 1.47 11.41
CA THR A 66 -28.24 0.17 12.07
C THR A 66 -26.79 -0.30 12.18
N MET A 67 -25.89 0.22 11.35
CA MET A 67 -24.54 -0.28 11.15
C MET A 67 -23.59 0.86 10.80
N ASN A 68 -22.32 0.68 11.14
CA ASN A 68 -21.22 1.54 10.74
C ASN A 68 -19.96 0.69 10.53
N GLY A 69 -18.98 1.27 9.85
CA GLY A 69 -17.72 0.61 9.57
C GLY A 69 -16.76 1.49 8.76
N THR A 70 -15.58 0.94 8.52
CA THR A 70 -14.54 1.58 7.70
C THR A 70 -14.60 1.21 6.22
N ASP A 71 -15.43 0.23 5.86
CA ASP A 71 -15.59 -0.28 4.49
C ASP A 71 -16.53 0.61 3.64
N TRP A 72 -16.31 1.93 3.72
CA TRP A 72 -17.14 2.94 3.05
C TRP A 72 -17.19 2.73 1.54
N GLU A 73 -16.21 2.04 0.96
CA GLU A 73 -16.18 1.75 -0.46
C GLU A 73 -17.33 0.82 -0.91
N ASN A 74 -17.91 0.04 0.01
CA ASN A 74 -19.12 -0.77 -0.23
C ASN A 74 -20.41 0.00 0.07
N HIS A 75 -20.30 1.16 0.71
CA HIS A 75 -21.41 1.94 1.24
C HIS A 75 -21.30 3.44 0.90
N PRO A 76 -21.11 3.81 -0.39
CA PRO A 76 -20.85 5.19 -0.78
C PRO A 76 -21.95 6.17 -0.39
N ASP A 77 -23.21 5.72 -0.32
CA ASP A 77 -24.37 6.56 0.05
C ASP A 77 -24.37 6.96 1.54
N GLY A 78 -23.78 6.14 2.42
CA GLY A 78 -23.69 6.36 3.87
C GLY A 78 -22.35 6.95 4.31
N MET A 79 -21.52 7.36 3.36
CA MET A 79 -20.15 7.77 3.61
C MET A 79 -20.07 9.10 4.38
N LEU A 80 -19.36 9.07 5.50
CA LEU A 80 -19.09 10.24 6.34
C LEU A 80 -17.68 10.80 6.09
N ARG A 81 -16.70 9.94 5.80
CA ARG A 81 -15.31 10.34 5.53
C ARG A 81 -14.70 9.45 4.45
N ILE A 82 -13.97 10.07 3.53
CA ILE A 82 -13.18 9.38 2.51
C ILE A 82 -11.78 9.19 3.05
N GLY A 83 -11.34 7.94 3.22
CA GLY A 83 -9.97 7.60 3.57
C GLY A 83 -9.54 6.40 2.74
N LEU A 84 -8.28 6.36 2.30
CA LEU A 84 -7.80 5.28 1.43
C LEU A 84 -6.92 4.28 2.19
N ALA A 85 -6.64 4.51 3.47
CA ALA A 85 -5.81 3.60 4.25
C ALA A 85 -6.46 2.21 4.36
N ALA A 86 -5.62 1.18 4.35
CA ALA A 86 -6.03 -0.21 4.51
C ALA A 86 -6.68 -0.42 5.89
N ASP A 87 -7.70 -1.26 5.91
CA ASP A 87 -8.39 -1.62 7.15
C ASP A 87 -7.67 -2.76 7.84
N ASP A 88 -7.32 -2.53 9.09
CA ASP A 88 -6.81 -3.51 10.04
C ASP A 88 -7.88 -3.86 11.09
N GLU A 89 -8.69 -2.89 11.52
CA GLU A 89 -9.80 -3.09 12.45
C GLU A 89 -11.12 -2.47 11.90
N PRO A 90 -12.02 -3.27 11.33
CA PRO A 90 -13.24 -2.78 10.66
C PRO A 90 -14.20 -1.98 11.56
N ARG A 91 -14.08 -2.11 12.89
CA ARG A 91 -14.92 -1.43 13.87
C ARG A 91 -14.27 -0.19 14.51
N SER A 92 -13.06 0.15 14.09
CA SER A 92 -12.30 1.28 14.61
C SER A 92 -11.99 2.26 13.50
N ARG A 93 -12.02 3.55 13.81
CA ARG A 93 -11.55 4.62 12.90
C ARG A 93 -10.03 4.76 12.89
N LEU A 94 -9.35 3.94 13.69
CA LEU A 94 -7.90 3.93 13.81
C LEU A 94 -7.34 2.82 12.93
N THR A 95 -6.17 3.08 12.37
CA THR A 95 -5.36 2.08 11.70
C THR A 95 -3.94 2.11 12.24
N ASP A 96 -3.38 0.94 12.50
CA ASP A 96 -1.98 0.71 12.82
C ASP A 96 -1.13 0.63 11.54
N THR A 97 -1.74 0.74 10.35
CA THR A 97 -1.10 0.70 9.04
C THR A 97 -1.29 1.98 8.23
N PRO A 98 -0.95 3.18 8.76
CA PRO A 98 -1.04 4.41 7.98
C PRO A 98 -0.09 4.37 6.78
N ASN A 99 -0.47 5.02 5.69
CA ASN A 99 0.21 5.04 4.39
C ASN A 99 0.17 3.72 3.62
N LEU A 100 -0.49 2.65 4.11
CA LEU A 100 -0.86 1.50 3.28
C LEU A 100 -2.20 1.81 2.63
N ILE A 101 -2.25 1.91 1.31
CA ILE A 101 -3.42 2.37 0.55
C ILE A 101 -4.13 1.17 -0.04
N SER A 102 -5.43 1.03 0.25
CA SER A 102 -6.27 -0.01 -0.30
C SER A 102 -6.62 0.24 -1.76
N LYS A 103 -6.48 -0.79 -2.58
CA LYS A 103 -6.85 -0.77 -4.00
C LYS A 103 -8.34 -0.50 -4.16
N LYS A 104 -9.17 -1.23 -3.43
CA LYS A 104 -10.63 -1.16 -3.52
C LYS A 104 -11.18 0.22 -3.15
N LYS A 105 -10.65 0.83 -2.08
CA LYS A 105 -11.01 2.20 -1.68
C LYS A 105 -10.56 3.22 -2.72
N THR A 106 -9.37 3.04 -3.28
CA THR A 106 -8.85 3.89 -4.37
C THR A 106 -9.75 3.80 -5.60
N GLU A 107 -10.12 2.59 -6.03
CA GLU A 107 -11.03 2.38 -7.16
C GLU A 107 -12.38 3.05 -6.93
N GLN A 108 -12.98 2.88 -5.74
CA GLN A 108 -14.24 3.53 -5.43
C GLN A 108 -14.11 5.05 -5.33
N PHE A 109 -13.01 5.57 -4.80
CA PHE A 109 -12.71 7.01 -4.78
C PHE A 109 -12.72 7.60 -6.20
N LEU A 110 -12.22 6.86 -7.19
CA LEU A 110 -12.25 7.30 -8.59
C LEU A 110 -13.66 7.39 -9.17
N LEU A 111 -14.64 6.67 -8.60
CA LEU A 111 -16.04 6.66 -9.04
C LEU A 111 -16.92 7.71 -8.36
N LEU A 112 -16.44 8.35 -7.27
CA LEU A 112 -17.22 9.34 -6.54
C LEU A 112 -17.53 10.59 -7.38
N ASN A 113 -18.71 11.17 -7.20
CA ASN A 113 -19.06 12.47 -7.79
C ASN A 113 -18.18 13.59 -7.23
N GLU A 114 -17.88 14.58 -8.06
CA GLU A 114 -17.00 15.70 -7.70
C GLU A 114 -17.52 16.49 -6.49
N SER A 115 -18.83 16.76 -6.42
CA SER A 115 -19.43 17.45 -5.27
C SER A 115 -19.22 16.68 -3.96
N THR A 116 -19.27 15.35 -3.99
CA THR A 116 -19.03 14.51 -2.82
C THR A 116 -17.58 14.60 -2.37
N ILE A 117 -16.63 14.61 -3.32
CA ILE A 117 -15.20 14.76 -3.00
C ILE A 117 -14.94 16.12 -2.35
N ILE A 118 -15.46 17.20 -2.96
CA ILE A 118 -15.28 18.56 -2.45
C ILE A 118 -15.80 18.67 -1.02
N GLU A 119 -17.03 18.22 -0.78
CA GLU A 119 -17.67 18.30 0.54
C GLU A 119 -16.93 17.45 1.58
N LYS A 120 -16.65 16.18 1.25
CA LYS A 120 -16.14 15.21 2.24
C LYS A 120 -14.64 15.35 2.53
N LEU A 121 -13.87 15.91 1.61
CA LEU A 121 -12.47 16.28 1.84
C LEU A 121 -12.31 17.74 2.32
N GLY A 122 -13.40 18.51 2.34
CA GLY A 122 -13.41 19.91 2.74
C GLY A 122 -12.63 20.82 1.77
N LEU A 123 -12.66 20.52 0.46
CA LEU A 123 -11.94 21.27 -0.58
C LEU A 123 -12.68 22.56 -0.95
N TYR A 124 -13.06 23.34 0.05
CA TYR A 124 -13.82 24.57 -0.10
C TYR A 124 -13.44 25.56 0.99
N ASN A 125 -13.91 26.78 0.84
CA ASN A 125 -13.85 27.81 1.86
C ASN A 125 -15.17 28.58 1.92
N ASP A 126 -15.50 29.06 3.10
CA ASP A 126 -16.65 29.92 3.35
C ASP A 126 -16.15 31.29 3.78
N VAL A 127 -16.34 32.30 2.92
CA VAL A 127 -15.96 33.69 3.20
C VAL A 127 -17.20 34.56 3.08
N GLU A 128 -17.58 35.25 4.17
CA GLU A 128 -18.72 36.19 4.20
C GLU A 128 -19.99 35.60 3.57
N ASP A 129 -20.40 34.41 4.04
CA ASP A 129 -21.57 33.65 3.56
C ASP A 129 -21.50 33.15 2.09
N THR A 130 -20.33 33.27 1.45
CA THR A 130 -20.08 32.73 0.11
C THR A 130 -19.24 31.47 0.19
N HIS A 131 -19.86 30.35 -0.20
CA HIS A 131 -19.19 29.05 -0.34
C HIS A 131 -18.54 28.95 -1.72
N PHE A 132 -17.22 28.70 -1.76
CA PHE A 132 -16.52 28.42 -3.01
C PHE A 132 -15.60 27.20 -2.87
N ALA A 133 -15.61 26.35 -3.90
CA ALA A 133 -14.74 25.20 -3.98
C ALA A 133 -13.34 25.60 -4.48
N TYR A 134 -12.32 25.00 -3.89
CA TYR A 134 -10.97 25.07 -4.43
C TYR A 134 -10.87 24.22 -5.70
N GLY A 135 -10.02 24.65 -6.62
CA GLY A 135 -9.52 23.73 -7.64
C GLY A 135 -8.54 22.76 -7.00
N TYR A 136 -8.54 21.51 -7.46
CA TYR A 136 -7.68 20.48 -6.90
C TYR A 136 -7.20 19.49 -7.96
N ASN A 137 -6.08 18.84 -7.67
CA ASN A 137 -5.54 17.69 -8.38
C ASN A 137 -5.03 16.70 -7.33
N ILE A 138 -5.61 15.51 -7.29
CA ILE A 138 -5.21 14.42 -6.41
C ILE A 138 -4.78 13.26 -7.30
N SER A 139 -3.56 12.77 -7.12
CA SER A 139 -3.05 11.66 -7.94
C SER A 139 -2.09 10.76 -7.17
N ILE A 140 -1.98 9.52 -7.64
CA ILE A 140 -0.94 8.60 -7.16
C ILE A 140 0.03 8.34 -8.31
N LEU A 141 1.31 8.61 -8.08
CA LEU A 141 2.39 8.45 -9.05
C LEU A 141 3.28 7.27 -8.70
N LYS A 142 3.69 6.52 -9.71
CA LYS A 142 4.74 5.50 -9.63
C LYS A 142 5.74 5.75 -10.74
N ASN A 143 7.02 5.92 -10.40
CA ASN A 143 8.08 6.26 -11.37
C ASN A 143 7.73 7.50 -12.22
N ASP A 144 7.28 8.58 -11.57
CA ASP A 144 6.89 9.87 -12.19
C ASP A 144 5.77 9.77 -13.23
N ARG A 145 4.95 8.71 -13.17
CA ARG A 145 3.77 8.52 -14.02
C ARG A 145 2.56 8.21 -13.17
N TYR A 146 1.36 8.61 -13.63
CA TYR A 146 0.12 8.19 -13.00
C TYR A 146 0.08 6.67 -12.88
N LEU A 147 -0.13 6.18 -11.67
CA LEU A 147 -0.40 4.78 -11.43
C LEU A 147 -1.69 4.41 -12.16
N VAL A 148 -1.72 3.22 -12.74
CA VAL A 148 -2.90 2.68 -13.40
C VAL A 148 -3.36 1.46 -12.61
N LEU A 149 -4.59 1.50 -12.09
CA LEU A 149 -5.25 0.38 -11.43
C LEU A 149 -6.46 -0.03 -12.28
N ASN A 150 -6.55 -1.32 -12.63
CA ASN A 150 -7.62 -1.86 -13.47
C ASN A 150 -7.90 -1.01 -14.73
N ASN A 151 -6.82 -0.66 -15.45
CA ASN A 151 -6.85 0.18 -16.66
C ASN A 151 -7.37 1.62 -16.45
N THR A 152 -7.45 2.10 -15.22
CA THR A 152 -7.85 3.46 -14.85
C THR A 152 -6.69 4.19 -14.20
N THR A 153 -6.37 5.39 -14.69
CA THR A 153 -5.35 6.24 -14.06
C THR A 153 -5.83 6.77 -12.72
N VAL A 154 -5.01 6.64 -11.68
CA VAL A 154 -5.32 7.12 -10.34
C VAL A 154 -5.08 8.63 -10.27
N HIS A 155 -6.06 9.39 -10.77
CA HIS A 155 -6.08 10.84 -10.82
C HIS A 155 -7.51 11.37 -10.67
N ARG A 156 -7.68 12.45 -9.90
CA ARG A 156 -8.94 13.19 -9.72
C ARG A 156 -8.69 14.69 -9.71
N GLY A 157 -9.68 15.44 -10.18
CA GLY A 157 -9.64 16.89 -10.25
C GLY A 157 -9.16 17.40 -11.60
N LEU A 158 -8.69 18.64 -11.62
CA LEU A 158 -8.36 19.37 -12.83
C LEU A 158 -6.85 19.41 -13.08
N PRO A 159 -6.40 19.69 -14.32
CA PRO A 159 -5.00 19.99 -14.57
C PRO A 159 -4.53 21.19 -13.74
N VAL A 160 -3.33 21.09 -13.16
CA VAL A 160 -2.78 22.14 -12.31
C VAL A 160 -2.55 23.42 -13.16
N PRO A 161 -3.16 24.56 -12.79
CA PRO A 161 -3.01 25.82 -13.52
C PRO A 161 -1.64 26.45 -13.25
N GLY A 162 -1.06 27.11 -14.26
CA GLY A 162 0.24 27.77 -14.15
C GLY A 162 0.17 29.25 -13.72
N ASP A 163 -1.03 29.79 -13.56
CA ASP A 163 -1.30 31.23 -13.37
C ASP A 163 -1.98 31.56 -12.03
N ARG A 164 -2.14 30.58 -11.14
CA ARG A 164 -2.82 30.74 -9.84
C ARG A 164 -1.90 30.43 -8.67
N GLU A 165 -2.25 30.96 -7.51
CA GLU A 165 -1.65 30.54 -6.25
C GLU A 165 -2.06 29.10 -5.95
N MET A 166 -1.06 28.25 -5.73
CA MET A 166 -1.25 26.82 -5.49
C MET A 166 -0.43 26.37 -4.29
N SER A 167 -0.94 25.36 -3.60
CA SER A 167 -0.20 24.61 -2.60
C SER A 167 -0.28 23.12 -2.92
N GLY A 168 0.81 22.40 -2.67
CA GLY A 168 0.92 20.98 -2.95
C GLY A 168 1.66 20.23 -1.85
N ILE A 169 1.24 19.00 -1.62
CA ILE A 169 1.93 18.06 -0.74
C ILE A 169 2.07 16.71 -1.43
N THR A 170 3.24 16.11 -1.28
CA THR A 170 3.53 14.76 -1.76
C THR A 170 3.84 13.87 -0.56
N ARG A 171 3.20 12.70 -0.51
CA ARG A 171 3.40 11.68 0.52
C ARG A 171 3.88 10.38 -0.10
N ILE A 172 4.85 9.74 0.54
CA ILE A 172 5.27 8.38 0.17
C ILE A 172 4.25 7.42 0.80
N VAL A 173 3.68 6.57 -0.04
CA VAL A 173 2.68 5.57 0.35
C VAL A 173 3.04 4.21 -0.21
N LEU A 174 2.49 3.16 0.37
CA LEU A 174 2.51 1.79 -0.12
C LEU A 174 1.12 1.47 -0.64
N ILE A 175 0.95 1.31 -1.95
CA ILE A 175 -0.37 1.04 -2.54
C ILE A 175 -0.52 -0.41 -2.90
N GLU A 176 -1.67 -0.98 -2.55
CA GLU A 176 -2.08 -2.30 -2.98
C GLU A 176 -2.24 -2.34 -4.50
N THR A 177 -1.50 -3.23 -5.16
CA THR A 177 -1.55 -3.39 -6.62
C THR A 177 -2.09 -4.76 -7.04
N GLY A 178 -2.01 -5.75 -6.15
CA GLY A 178 -2.53 -7.09 -6.37
C GLY A 178 -2.29 -7.99 -5.16
N THR A 179 -2.27 -9.29 -5.39
CA THR A 179 -1.99 -10.29 -4.36
C THR A 179 -0.94 -11.28 -4.84
N VAL A 180 -0.07 -11.67 -3.93
CA VAL A 180 1.01 -12.63 -4.17
C VAL A 180 0.88 -13.78 -3.18
N ALA A 181 1.07 -15.01 -3.63
CA ALA A 181 1.27 -16.14 -2.73
C ALA A 181 2.72 -16.60 -2.85
N SER A 182 3.48 -16.51 -1.75
CA SER A 182 4.87 -16.96 -1.69
C SER A 182 4.94 -18.36 -1.09
N PHE A 183 5.70 -19.24 -1.74
CA PHE A 183 5.92 -20.61 -1.33
C PHE A 183 7.42 -20.92 -1.24
N ASP A 184 7.87 -21.53 -0.14
CA ASP A 184 9.21 -22.13 -0.11
C ASP A 184 9.20 -23.47 -0.87
N ALA A 185 10.11 -23.63 -1.82
CA ALA A 185 10.23 -24.86 -2.62
C ALA A 185 10.41 -26.14 -1.77
N LYS A 186 10.88 -26.05 -0.52
CA LYS A 186 11.01 -27.21 0.39
C LYS A 186 9.67 -27.68 0.92
N GLU A 187 8.69 -26.78 1.03
CA GLU A 187 7.35 -27.05 1.54
C GLU A 187 6.42 -27.56 0.45
N LEU A 188 6.72 -27.20 -0.80
CA LEU A 188 5.99 -27.66 -1.97
C LEU A 188 6.12 -29.17 -2.20
N PRO A 189 4.99 -29.89 -2.39
CA PRO A 189 5.00 -31.33 -2.60
C PRO A 189 5.46 -31.69 -4.01
N VAL A 190 6.09 -32.85 -4.14
CA VAL A 190 6.21 -33.53 -5.44
C VAL A 190 4.80 -33.85 -5.93
N ASP A 191 4.52 -33.55 -7.20
CA ASP A 191 3.23 -33.87 -7.80
C ASP A 191 2.92 -35.38 -7.68
N PRO A 192 1.87 -35.77 -6.93
CA PRO A 192 1.53 -37.18 -6.73
C PRO A 192 0.91 -37.83 -7.97
N TYR A 193 0.43 -37.05 -8.93
CA TYR A 193 -0.27 -37.52 -10.14
C TYR A 193 0.67 -37.69 -11.34
N SER A 194 1.78 -36.94 -11.37
CA SER A 194 2.89 -37.13 -12.32
C SER A 194 4.21 -37.24 -11.55
N PRO A 195 4.53 -38.42 -10.96
CA PRO A 195 5.65 -38.59 -10.04
C PRO A 195 7.01 -38.43 -10.74
N GLY A 196 7.45 -37.19 -10.85
CA GLY A 196 8.81 -36.77 -11.15
C GLY A 196 9.22 -35.75 -10.10
N SER A 197 10.44 -35.88 -9.54
CA SER A 197 10.92 -34.99 -8.47
C SER A 197 11.02 -33.52 -8.88
N GLU A 198 10.83 -33.21 -10.16
CA GLU A 198 10.93 -31.86 -10.75
C GLU A 198 9.57 -31.17 -10.95
N ASN A 199 8.48 -31.79 -10.51
CA ASN A 199 7.14 -31.24 -10.66
C ASN A 199 6.52 -30.99 -9.28
N THR A 200 5.77 -29.90 -9.17
CA THR A 200 4.97 -29.59 -7.98
C THR A 200 3.56 -29.16 -8.36
N ILE A 201 2.68 -29.11 -7.37
CA ILE A 201 1.25 -28.82 -7.53
C ILE A 201 0.78 -27.85 -6.43
N ILE A 202 -0.05 -26.89 -6.84
CA ILE A 202 -0.71 -25.92 -5.98
C ILE A 202 -2.21 -25.93 -6.33
N ASN A 203 -3.06 -25.97 -5.31
CA ASN A 203 -4.50 -25.82 -5.51
C ASN A 203 -4.88 -24.34 -5.52
N ILE A 204 -5.84 -23.99 -6.38
CA ILE A 204 -6.37 -22.64 -6.49
C ILE A 204 -7.89 -22.75 -6.49
N THR A 205 -8.57 -22.19 -5.51
CA THR A 205 -10.03 -22.22 -5.42
C THR A 205 -10.65 -20.94 -5.97
N GLY A 206 -11.42 -21.08 -7.06
CA GLY A 206 -12.15 -19.98 -7.69
C GLY A 206 -13.57 -19.74 -7.13
N PRO A 207 -14.27 -18.71 -7.62
CA PRO A 207 -13.87 -17.84 -8.73
C PRO A 207 -12.94 -16.70 -8.30
N LEU A 208 -11.93 -16.40 -9.12
CA LEU A 208 -11.04 -15.25 -8.94
C LEU A 208 -11.24 -14.26 -10.10
N ASN A 209 -11.22 -12.97 -9.78
CA ASN A 209 -11.44 -11.88 -10.73
C ASN A 209 -10.31 -10.85 -10.74
N TYR A 210 -9.11 -11.27 -10.30
CA TYR A 210 -7.91 -10.45 -10.21
C TYR A 210 -6.70 -11.21 -10.75
N GLU A 211 -5.62 -10.49 -11.07
CA GLU A 211 -4.36 -11.11 -11.53
C GLU A 211 -3.73 -11.87 -10.36
N LEU A 212 -3.46 -13.15 -10.59
CA LEU A 212 -2.93 -14.04 -9.58
C LEU A 212 -1.40 -14.11 -9.72
N THR A 213 -0.67 -13.73 -8.67
CA THR A 213 0.80 -13.88 -8.62
C THR A 213 1.21 -15.02 -7.68
N ILE A 214 2.03 -15.95 -8.16
CA ILE A 214 2.67 -17.01 -7.36
C ILE A 214 4.16 -16.78 -7.38
N GLU A 215 4.77 -16.78 -6.21
CA GLU A 215 6.22 -16.69 -6.01
C GLU A 215 6.71 -18.01 -5.39
N ILE A 216 7.77 -18.59 -5.95
CA ILE A 216 8.42 -19.77 -5.39
C ILE A 216 9.87 -19.44 -5.09
N ASP A 217 10.20 -19.50 -3.81
CA ASP A 217 11.49 -19.17 -3.24
C ASP A 217 12.33 -20.40 -2.94
N ASN A 218 13.64 -20.18 -2.74
CA ASN A 218 14.57 -21.19 -2.24
C ASN A 218 14.63 -22.48 -3.10
N LEU A 219 14.51 -22.35 -4.43
CA LEU A 219 14.54 -23.49 -5.34
C LEU A 219 15.78 -24.37 -5.15
N ASN A 220 15.54 -25.67 -4.96
CA ASN A 220 16.59 -26.66 -4.75
C ASN A 220 17.13 -27.18 -6.09
N ILE A 221 18.23 -26.61 -6.56
CA ILE A 221 18.85 -26.99 -7.83
C ILE A 221 19.53 -28.36 -7.69
N SER A 222 19.11 -29.32 -8.53
CA SER A 222 19.61 -30.70 -8.53
C SER A 222 20.49 -31.04 -9.74
N GLY A 223 20.46 -30.23 -10.79
CA GLY A 223 21.22 -30.45 -12.02
C GLY A 223 22.00 -29.21 -12.51
N VAL A 224 22.44 -29.26 -13.76
CA VAL A 224 23.35 -28.26 -14.36
C VAL A 224 22.65 -27.25 -15.27
N ASP A 225 21.38 -27.48 -15.58
CA ASP A 225 20.57 -26.65 -16.46
C ASP A 225 19.16 -26.38 -15.88
N PRO A 226 19.09 -25.84 -14.64
CA PRO A 226 17.82 -25.52 -14.00
C PRO A 226 17.02 -24.53 -14.83
N SER A 227 15.78 -24.91 -15.14
CA SER A 227 14.91 -24.12 -16.01
C SER A 227 13.44 -24.44 -15.76
N PHE A 228 12.60 -23.46 -16.07
CA PHE A 228 11.16 -23.63 -16.10
C PHE A 228 10.74 -24.31 -17.42
N LYS A 229 9.86 -25.32 -17.35
CA LYS A 229 9.37 -26.03 -18.54
C LYS A 229 8.00 -25.50 -18.96
N LYS A 230 6.99 -25.59 -18.09
CA LYS A 230 5.60 -25.21 -18.40
C LYS A 230 4.72 -25.16 -17.15
N LEU A 231 3.57 -24.51 -17.29
CA LEU A 231 2.44 -24.62 -16.36
C LEU A 231 1.33 -25.48 -16.98
N VAL A 232 0.66 -26.27 -16.15
CA VAL A 232 -0.47 -27.12 -16.54
C VAL A 232 -1.61 -26.87 -15.54
N LEU A 233 -2.78 -26.50 -16.04
CA LEU A 233 -3.99 -26.27 -15.23
C LEU A 233 -5.01 -27.36 -15.53
N ASP A 234 -5.39 -28.14 -14.52
CA ASP A 234 -6.34 -29.26 -14.64
C ASP A 234 -6.00 -30.22 -15.81
N GLY A 235 -4.70 -30.48 -16.01
CA GLY A 235 -4.18 -31.33 -17.09
C GLY A 235 -4.05 -30.65 -18.45
N THR A 236 -4.40 -29.37 -18.59
CA THR A 236 -4.26 -28.59 -19.82
C THR A 236 -3.04 -27.68 -19.76
N ASN A 237 -2.15 -27.73 -20.76
CA ASN A 237 -0.98 -26.85 -20.80
C ASN A 237 -1.42 -25.38 -20.97
N LEU A 238 -0.86 -24.49 -20.16
CA LEU A 238 -1.03 -23.04 -20.32
C LEU A 238 -0.02 -22.47 -21.32
N ASN A 239 -0.38 -21.37 -21.98
CA ASN A 239 0.44 -20.66 -22.95
C ASN A 239 1.10 -19.42 -22.32
N GLU A 240 2.43 -19.36 -22.40
CA GLU A 240 3.20 -18.19 -21.99
C GLU A 240 2.85 -16.97 -22.86
N GLY A 241 2.61 -15.82 -22.22
CA GLY A 241 2.25 -14.54 -22.86
C GLY A 241 0.74 -14.31 -23.03
N THR A 242 -0.10 -15.35 -23.02
CA THR A 242 -1.57 -15.20 -23.00
C THR A 242 -2.17 -15.60 -21.68
N ASP A 243 -1.78 -16.76 -21.14
CA ASP A 243 -2.39 -17.35 -19.95
C ASP A 243 -1.57 -16.99 -18.71
N TYR A 244 -0.25 -16.83 -18.87
CA TYR A 244 0.65 -16.40 -17.80
C TYR A 244 1.91 -15.73 -18.34
N THR A 245 2.61 -15.00 -17.47
CA THR A 245 4.00 -14.57 -17.67
C THR A 245 4.87 -15.08 -16.52
N ALA A 246 6.09 -15.50 -16.83
CA ALA A 246 7.03 -16.02 -15.85
C ALA A 246 8.26 -15.11 -15.74
N TYR A 247 8.77 -14.94 -14.52
CA TYR A 247 9.95 -14.15 -14.21
C TYR A 247 10.85 -14.93 -13.27
N LYS A 248 12.14 -14.62 -13.32
CA LYS A 248 13.10 -14.97 -12.27
C LYS A 248 13.58 -13.70 -11.59
N VAL A 249 13.88 -13.80 -10.31
CA VAL A 249 14.44 -12.69 -9.55
C VAL A 249 15.94 -12.88 -9.41
N ILE A 250 16.71 -11.88 -9.85
CA ILE A 250 18.16 -11.81 -9.62
C ILE A 250 18.46 -10.51 -8.88
N ASN A 251 19.03 -10.63 -7.68
CA ASN A 251 19.38 -9.47 -6.84
C ASN A 251 18.20 -8.48 -6.67
N GLY A 252 16.99 -8.99 -6.47
CA GLY A 252 15.76 -8.19 -6.33
C GLY A 252 15.22 -7.58 -7.64
N THR A 253 15.78 -7.94 -8.80
CA THR A 253 15.27 -7.50 -10.11
C THR A 253 14.55 -8.64 -10.81
N GLU A 254 13.29 -8.41 -11.21
CA GLU A 254 12.53 -9.33 -12.06
C GLU A 254 13.07 -9.31 -13.49
N LEU A 255 13.42 -10.49 -14.00
CA LEU A 255 13.82 -10.72 -15.38
C LEU A 255 12.90 -11.77 -16.01
N PRO A 256 12.40 -11.56 -17.24
CA PRO A 256 11.54 -12.54 -17.90
C PRO A 256 12.18 -13.93 -17.95
N LEU A 257 11.44 -14.93 -17.50
CA LEU A 257 11.82 -16.35 -17.52
C LEU A 257 11.11 -17.03 -18.68
N THR A 258 11.64 -16.84 -19.89
CA THR A 258 11.13 -17.54 -21.07
C THR A 258 11.36 -19.05 -20.96
N SER A 259 10.64 -19.86 -21.75
CA SER A 259 10.84 -21.31 -21.93
C SER A 259 12.28 -21.83 -22.15
N THR A 260 13.27 -20.95 -22.33
CA THR A 260 14.72 -21.28 -22.43
C THR A 260 15.60 -20.61 -21.36
N GLY A 261 14.97 -19.84 -20.46
CA GLY A 261 15.64 -19.09 -19.41
C GLY A 261 16.13 -20.02 -18.30
N LYS A 262 17.42 -19.91 -17.98
CA LYS A 262 18.01 -20.62 -16.84
C LYS A 262 17.65 -19.92 -15.53
N ILE A 263 17.36 -20.73 -14.52
CA ILE A 263 17.13 -20.29 -13.14
C ILE A 263 18.48 -20.32 -12.41
N ASP A 264 18.82 -19.26 -11.71
CA ASP A 264 20.08 -19.19 -10.96
C ASP A 264 19.96 -19.93 -9.61
N SER A 265 21.08 -20.31 -9.00
CA SER A 265 21.07 -21.15 -7.79
C SER A 265 20.39 -20.46 -6.61
N GLY A 266 19.35 -21.09 -6.05
CA GLY A 266 18.53 -20.50 -4.98
C GLY A 266 17.60 -19.37 -5.47
N GLY A 267 17.42 -19.24 -6.78
CA GLY A 267 16.64 -18.18 -7.39
C GLY A 267 15.14 -18.31 -7.06
N THR A 268 14.49 -17.16 -7.02
CA THR A 268 13.04 -17.03 -6.94
C THR A 268 12.46 -17.02 -8.34
N VAL A 269 11.32 -17.68 -8.52
CA VAL A 269 10.52 -17.61 -9.74
C VAL A 269 9.14 -17.06 -9.43
N ILE A 270 8.64 -16.20 -10.32
CA ILE A 270 7.34 -15.54 -10.19
C ILE A 270 6.50 -15.88 -11.40
N PHE A 271 5.26 -16.29 -11.17
CA PHE A 271 4.24 -16.52 -12.20
C PHE A 271 3.10 -15.53 -12.00
N ARG A 272 2.84 -14.70 -13.00
CA ARG A 272 1.64 -13.85 -13.07
C ARG A 272 0.65 -14.46 -14.03
N MET A 273 -0.54 -14.80 -13.56
CA MET A 273 -1.54 -15.55 -14.32
C MET A 273 -2.76 -14.70 -14.66
N ASP A 274 -3.32 -14.93 -15.85
CA ASP A 274 -4.49 -14.22 -16.33
C ASP A 274 -5.72 -14.51 -15.44
N PRO A 275 -6.47 -13.47 -15.02
CA PRO A 275 -7.65 -13.63 -14.16
C PRO A 275 -8.73 -14.55 -14.77
N GLY A 276 -8.84 -14.61 -16.10
CA GLY A 276 -9.87 -15.36 -16.81
C GLY A 276 -9.77 -16.89 -16.63
N LEU A 277 -8.59 -17.39 -16.26
CA LEU A 277 -8.34 -18.82 -16.04
C LEU A 277 -9.14 -19.41 -14.88
N PHE A 278 -9.48 -18.58 -13.87
CA PHE A 278 -10.06 -19.03 -12.61
C PHE A 278 -11.51 -18.59 -12.42
N SER A 279 -12.28 -18.43 -13.50
CA SER A 279 -13.63 -17.83 -13.47
C SER A 279 -14.74 -18.74 -12.93
N GLY A 280 -14.54 -20.06 -12.92
CA GLY A 280 -15.44 -21.05 -12.35
C GLY A 280 -15.30 -21.24 -10.83
N SER A 281 -16.41 -21.60 -10.18
CA SER A 281 -16.50 -21.85 -8.73
C SER A 281 -16.12 -23.29 -8.38
N HIS A 282 -14.86 -23.65 -8.60
CA HIS A 282 -14.29 -24.94 -8.21
C HIS A 282 -12.80 -24.78 -7.87
N THR A 283 -12.20 -25.84 -7.31
CA THR A 283 -10.74 -25.91 -7.13
C THR A 283 -10.10 -26.35 -8.43
N TYR A 284 -9.07 -25.61 -8.84
CA TYR A 284 -8.19 -25.89 -9.95
C TYR A 284 -6.87 -26.45 -9.41
N GLN A 285 -6.26 -27.34 -10.17
CA GLN A 285 -4.95 -27.89 -9.89
C GLN A 285 -3.92 -27.28 -10.84
N LEU A 286 -3.07 -26.41 -10.31
CA LEU A 286 -1.94 -25.85 -11.04
C LEU A 286 -0.71 -26.72 -10.80
N GLN A 287 -0.28 -27.43 -11.84
CA GLN A 287 0.98 -28.14 -11.87
C GLN A 287 2.07 -27.27 -12.49
N ILE A 288 3.23 -27.26 -11.85
CA ILE A 288 4.40 -26.48 -12.22
C ILE A 288 5.53 -27.45 -12.56
N ASP A 289 5.91 -27.48 -13.83
CA ASP A 289 6.95 -28.37 -14.33
C ASP A 289 8.28 -27.63 -14.45
N MET A 290 9.29 -28.15 -13.78
CA MET A 290 10.65 -27.63 -13.79
C MET A 290 11.63 -28.67 -14.36
N LYS A 291 12.86 -28.24 -14.63
CA LYS A 291 14.02 -29.07 -14.98
C LYS A 291 15.11 -28.86 -13.96
N ASP A 292 15.82 -29.92 -13.56
CA ASP A 292 17.01 -29.85 -12.71
C ASP A 292 16.73 -29.13 -11.36
N ILE A 293 15.49 -29.23 -10.86
CA ILE A 293 15.00 -28.69 -9.59
C ILE A 293 14.30 -29.83 -8.85
N THR A 294 14.52 -29.98 -7.55
CA THR A 294 13.90 -31.05 -6.76
C THR A 294 12.99 -30.53 -5.66
N PHE A 295 11.75 -31.02 -5.66
CA PHE A 295 10.81 -30.86 -4.55
C PHE A 295 10.94 -32.04 -3.60
N THR A 296 10.92 -31.79 -2.29
CA THR A 296 11.26 -32.80 -1.28
C THR A 296 10.07 -33.26 -0.44
N ASN A 297 8.99 -32.48 -0.41
CA ASN A 297 7.81 -32.86 0.34
C ASN A 297 7.05 -33.95 -0.44
N THR A 298 6.75 -35.08 0.21
CA THR A 298 6.25 -36.30 -0.46
C THR A 298 4.83 -36.68 -0.05
N ALA A 299 4.17 -35.85 0.76
CA ALA A 299 2.84 -36.15 1.30
C ALA A 299 1.90 -34.94 1.19
N PRO A 300 0.58 -35.18 1.08
CA PRO A 300 -0.40 -34.13 1.31
C PRO A 300 -0.24 -33.52 2.71
N PRO A 301 -0.72 -32.28 2.91
CA PRO A 301 -1.64 -31.54 2.03
C PRO A 301 -0.97 -30.89 0.80
N ILE A 302 -1.73 -30.81 -0.30
CA ILE A 302 -1.39 -29.93 -1.42
C ILE A 302 -1.65 -28.49 -0.95
N PRO A 303 -0.68 -27.59 -1.07
CA PRO A 303 -0.85 -26.21 -0.63
C PRO A 303 -1.95 -25.51 -1.43
N GLU A 304 -2.75 -24.71 -0.73
CA GLU A 304 -3.80 -23.88 -1.33
C GLU A 304 -3.30 -22.44 -1.48
N TYR A 305 -3.52 -21.84 -2.65
CA TYR A 305 -3.15 -20.46 -2.95
C TYR A 305 -3.66 -19.46 -1.90
N SER A 306 -4.93 -19.59 -1.50
CA SER A 306 -5.55 -18.67 -0.54
C SER A 306 -4.97 -18.75 0.87
N GLU A 307 -4.27 -19.84 1.23
CA GLU A 307 -3.64 -19.98 2.54
C GLU A 307 -2.30 -19.25 2.65
N GLN A 308 -1.64 -18.98 1.52
CA GLN A 308 -0.36 -18.26 1.45
C GLN A 308 -0.50 -16.86 0.81
N GLN A 309 -1.73 -16.41 0.58
CA GLN A 309 -2.00 -15.16 -0.09
C GLN A 309 -1.71 -13.96 0.81
N GLU A 310 -0.85 -13.09 0.33
CA GLU A 310 -0.55 -11.79 0.91
C GLU A 310 -0.90 -10.66 -0.07
N ILE A 311 -1.19 -9.49 0.49
CA ILE A 311 -1.44 -8.28 -0.30
C ILE A 311 -0.11 -7.74 -0.79
N LEU A 312 0.02 -7.53 -2.10
CA LEU A 312 1.20 -6.91 -2.69
C LEU A 312 1.09 -5.39 -2.59
N TYR A 313 1.97 -4.80 -1.79
CA TYR A 313 2.12 -3.37 -1.66
C TYR A 313 3.34 -2.87 -2.41
N GLU A 314 3.16 -1.80 -3.20
CA GLU A 314 4.25 -1.16 -3.94
C GLU A 314 4.42 0.31 -3.54
N PRO A 315 5.67 0.82 -3.45
CA PRO A 315 5.91 2.24 -3.19
C PRO A 315 5.34 3.14 -4.30
N ALA A 316 4.66 4.19 -3.89
CA ALA A 316 4.10 5.23 -4.74
C ALA A 316 4.10 6.59 -4.04
N TYR A 317 3.76 7.65 -4.79
CA TYR A 317 3.68 9.02 -4.31
C TYR A 317 2.25 9.53 -4.43
N LEU A 318 1.58 9.76 -3.30
CA LEU A 318 0.30 10.47 -3.27
C LEU A 318 0.57 11.96 -3.33
N GLU A 319 0.16 12.59 -4.43
CA GLU A 319 0.24 14.04 -4.63
C GLU A 319 -1.14 14.68 -4.51
N VAL A 320 -1.22 15.74 -3.70
CA VAL A 320 -2.40 16.57 -3.56
C VAL A 320 -2.00 18.01 -3.80
N VAL A 321 -2.59 18.63 -4.82
CA VAL A 321 -2.39 20.04 -5.16
C VAL A 321 -3.75 20.74 -5.12
N VAL A 322 -3.81 21.92 -4.53
CA VAL A 322 -5.02 22.75 -4.40
C VAL A 322 -4.72 24.20 -4.76
N TRP A 323 -5.70 24.91 -5.32
CA TRP A 323 -5.56 26.31 -5.74
C TRP A 323 -6.89 27.07 -5.66
N GLN A 324 -6.80 28.40 -5.71
CA GLN A 324 -7.93 29.33 -5.84
C GLN A 324 -7.95 29.89 -7.26
#